data_AF-A0A7K8LUJ2-F1
#
_entry.id   AF-A0A7K8LUJ2-F1
#
_cell.length_a   1.000
_cell.length_b   1.000
_cell.length_c   1.000
_cell.angle_alpha   90.00
_cell.angle_beta   90.00
_cell.angle_gamma   90.00
#
_symmetry.space_group_name_H-M   'P 1'
#
loop_
_entity.id
_entity.type
_entity.pdbx_description
1 polymer ?
#
loop_
_entity_poly.entity_id
_entity_poly.type
_entity_poly.pdbx_seq_one_letter_code
_entity_poly.pdbx_strand_id
1 'polypeptide(L)'
;HTVLIVLYIISLAGGTLGVIMMSQQLFQRRSRSVMTVMIISLLVLHTFMLLSIPFRLSYYILGEWKFDRFACRLASAIIYLHMYATFAFYVAIIVARLLHLELRKCCTTAWVGAVWLVGALVITPVLLSYYGTSKPYKPSECFQFHRELQEARMVMANYCLTGILVVMSAVLTVIQLTVIYRVAVKYWPDINSHVEFRAQAKSFFFILVTLVCFMPHHVFRVYYIQNYNLDKDQKLLLYNEVFLALTTMCCLDMLCFIAGISH
;
A
#
# COMPACT_ATOMS: atom_id res chain seq x y z
N HIS A 1 5.95 16.97 -13.62
CA HIS A 1 4.88 15.97 -13.86
C HIS A 1 5.35 14.69 -14.56
N THR A 2 6.38 14.72 -15.41
CA THR A 2 6.89 13.53 -16.13
C THR A 2 7.17 12.32 -15.24
N VAL A 3 7.81 12.51 -14.08
CA VAL A 3 8.10 11.41 -13.14
C VAL A 3 6.82 10.73 -12.63
N LEU A 4 5.79 11.50 -12.28
CA LEU A 4 4.49 10.98 -11.83
C LEU A 4 3.83 10.13 -12.92
N ILE A 5 3.83 10.64 -14.14
CA ILE A 5 3.25 9.96 -15.32
C ILE A 5 3.95 8.61 -15.52
N VAL A 6 5.28 8.58 -15.49
CA VAL A 6 6.07 7.35 -15.65
C VAL A 6 5.76 6.35 -14.53
N LEU A 7 5.75 6.77 -13.27
CA LEU A 7 5.45 5.89 -12.13
C LEU A 7 4.05 5.27 -12.23
N TYR A 8 3.05 6.07 -12.59
CA TYR A 8 1.68 5.60 -12.75
C TYR A 8 1.52 4.66 -13.95
N ILE A 9 2.19 4.91 -15.07
CA ILE A 9 2.16 4.00 -16.23
C ILE A 9 2.81 2.66 -15.88
N ILE A 10 3.97 2.66 -15.21
CA ILE A 10 4.64 1.43 -14.78
C ILE A 10 3.76 0.66 -13.80
N SER A 11 3.20 1.35 -12.81
CA SER A 11 2.30 0.75 -11.81
C SER A 11 1.05 0.17 -12.47
N LEU A 12 0.47 0.88 -13.45
CA LEU A 12 -0.72 0.43 -14.15
C LEU A 12 -0.43 -0.81 -15.00
N ALA A 13 0.59 -0.76 -15.86
CA ALA A 13 0.95 -1.85 -16.77
C ALA A 13 1.44 -3.09 -16.01
N GLY A 14 2.41 -2.92 -15.11
CA GLY A 14 2.94 -4.04 -14.34
C GLY A 14 1.93 -4.56 -13.31
N GLY A 15 1.20 -3.68 -12.64
CA GLY A 15 0.19 -4.10 -11.66
C GLY A 15 -0.98 -4.85 -12.30
N THR A 16 -1.48 -4.42 -13.47
CA THR A 16 -2.53 -5.17 -14.19
C THR A 16 -2.03 -6.53 -14.63
N LEU A 17 -0.81 -6.63 -15.19
CA LEU A 17 -0.21 -7.91 -15.53
C LEU A 17 -0.09 -8.83 -14.30
N GLY A 18 0.37 -8.28 -13.17
CA GLY A 18 0.48 -9.01 -11.90
C GLY A 18 -0.84 -9.54 -11.38
N VAL A 19 -1.88 -8.70 -11.40
CA VAL A 19 -3.23 -9.09 -11.00
C VAL A 19 -3.76 -10.22 -11.89
N ILE A 20 -3.59 -10.12 -13.22
CA ILE A 20 -4.03 -11.14 -14.17
C ILE A 20 -3.30 -12.47 -13.91
N MET A 21 -1.96 -12.46 -13.87
CA MET A 21 -1.17 -13.68 -13.66
C MET A 21 -1.47 -14.33 -12.30
N MET A 22 -1.59 -13.54 -11.24
CA MET A 22 -1.89 -14.05 -9.91
C MET A 22 -3.30 -14.65 -9.85
N SER A 23 -4.28 -13.99 -10.49
CA SER A 23 -5.65 -14.49 -10.55
C SER A 23 -5.73 -15.87 -11.24
N GLN A 24 -4.98 -16.05 -12.33
CA GLN A 24 -4.91 -17.33 -13.05
C GLN A 24 -4.30 -18.44 -12.19
N GLN A 25 -3.20 -18.16 -11.48
CA GLN A 25 -2.59 -19.12 -10.56
C GLN A 25 -3.51 -19.49 -9.40
N LEU A 26 -4.24 -18.51 -8.85
CA LEU A 26 -5.20 -18.74 -7.77
C LEU A 26 -6.40 -19.56 -8.23
N PHE A 27 -6.87 -19.35 -9.46
CA PHE A 27 -7.97 -20.11 -10.05
C PHE A 27 -7.62 -21.58 -10.25
N GLN A 28 -6.37 -21.88 -10.61
CA GLN A 28 -5.87 -23.25 -10.76
C GLN A 28 -5.72 -23.99 -9.42
N ARG A 29 -5.66 -23.28 -8.28
CA ARG A 29 -5.51 -23.91 -6.95
C ARG A 29 -6.87 -24.33 -6.37
N ARG A 30 -7.02 -25.63 -6.11
CA ARG A 30 -8.27 -26.24 -5.61
C ARG A 30 -8.57 -26.00 -4.13
N SER A 31 -7.58 -25.60 -3.31
CA SER A 31 -7.73 -25.41 -1.86
C SER A 31 -7.58 -23.96 -1.43
N ARG A 32 -8.57 -23.44 -0.69
CA ARG A 32 -8.54 -22.10 -0.08
C ARG A 32 -7.91 -22.18 1.31
N SER A 33 -6.61 -21.93 1.37
CA SER A 33 -5.88 -21.75 2.63
C SER A 33 -6.12 -20.35 3.22
N VAL A 34 -5.81 -20.16 4.50
CA VAL A 34 -5.82 -18.85 5.17
C VAL A 34 -4.96 -17.82 4.42
N MET A 35 -3.78 -18.26 3.99
CA MET A 35 -2.83 -17.46 3.22
C MET A 35 -3.40 -17.07 1.84
N THR A 36 -4.16 -17.98 1.22
CA THR A 36 -4.88 -17.71 -0.04
C THR A 36 -5.93 -16.61 0.13
N VAL A 37 -6.67 -16.57 1.25
CA VAL A 37 -7.69 -15.53 1.51
C VAL A 37 -7.05 -14.14 1.67
N MET A 38 -5.92 -14.06 2.39
CA MET A 38 -5.18 -12.80 2.54
C MET A 38 -4.62 -12.30 1.20
N ILE A 39 -4.07 -13.20 0.38
CA ILE A 39 -3.59 -12.87 -0.96
C ILE A 39 -4.73 -12.41 -1.88
N ILE A 40 -5.90 -13.06 -1.85
CA ILE A 40 -7.08 -12.61 -2.63
C ILE A 40 -7.49 -11.20 -2.18
N SER A 41 -7.45 -10.92 -0.88
CA SER A 41 -7.79 -9.59 -0.36
C SER A 41 -6.82 -8.52 -0.87
N LEU A 42 -5.52 -8.82 -0.89
CA LEU A 42 -4.51 -7.96 -1.53
C LEU A 42 -4.80 -7.75 -3.02
N LEU A 43 -5.10 -8.82 -3.76
CA LEU A 43 -5.43 -8.75 -5.19
C LEU A 43 -6.59 -7.77 -5.46
N VAL A 44 -7.64 -7.83 -4.63
CA VAL A 44 -8.79 -6.92 -4.72
C VAL A 44 -8.38 -5.48 -4.43
N LEU A 45 -7.56 -5.25 -3.40
CA LEU A 45 -7.02 -3.92 -3.08
C LEU A 45 -6.19 -3.35 -4.23
N HIS A 46 -5.28 -4.13 -4.82
CA HIS A 46 -4.49 -3.70 -5.98
C HIS A 46 -5.39 -3.39 -7.18
N THR A 47 -6.44 -4.19 -7.40
CA THR A 47 -7.42 -3.92 -8.47
C THR A 47 -8.10 -2.57 -8.28
N PHE A 48 -8.61 -2.26 -7.09
CA PHE A 48 -9.20 -0.95 -6.82
C PHE A 48 -8.20 0.19 -7.02
N MET A 49 -6.96 0.00 -6.58
CA MET A 49 -5.92 0.98 -6.76
C MET A 49 -5.62 1.23 -8.26
N LEU A 50 -5.44 0.17 -9.04
CA LEU A 50 -5.19 0.24 -10.48
C LEU A 50 -6.34 0.92 -11.24
N LEU A 51 -7.59 0.69 -10.83
CA LEU A 51 -8.74 1.39 -11.40
C LEU A 51 -8.73 2.91 -11.11
N SER A 52 -8.13 3.34 -10.00
CA SER A 52 -8.01 4.77 -9.66
C SER A 52 -6.89 5.49 -10.40
N ILE A 53 -5.86 4.77 -10.86
CA ILE A 53 -4.67 5.35 -11.52
C ILE A 53 -5.01 6.12 -12.81
N PRO A 54 -5.85 5.62 -13.74
CA PRO A 54 -6.21 6.34 -14.96
C PRO A 54 -6.75 7.75 -14.73
N PHE A 55 -7.52 7.96 -13.66
CA PHE A 55 -8.04 9.29 -13.31
C PHE A 55 -6.91 10.27 -12.94
N ARG A 56 -5.94 9.82 -12.15
CA ARG A 56 -4.74 10.60 -11.80
C ARG A 56 -3.86 10.84 -13.02
N LEU A 57 -3.67 9.84 -13.85
CA LEU A 57 -2.88 9.93 -15.06
C LEU A 57 -3.48 10.96 -16.03
N SER A 58 -4.80 10.93 -16.22
CA SER A 58 -5.53 11.92 -17.02
C SER A 58 -5.32 13.34 -16.50
N TYR A 59 -5.40 13.55 -15.19
CA TYR A 59 -5.13 14.86 -14.56
C TYR A 59 -3.70 15.36 -14.84
N TYR A 60 -2.69 14.51 -14.65
CA TYR A 60 -1.29 14.91 -14.84
C TYR A 60 -0.88 15.10 -16.30
N ILE A 61 -1.59 14.46 -17.25
CA ILE A 61 -1.37 14.64 -18.69
C ILE A 61 -2.08 15.90 -19.21
N LEU A 62 -3.35 16.09 -18.83
CA LEU A 62 -4.17 17.19 -19.34
C LEU A 62 -3.94 18.50 -18.60
N GLY A 63 -3.36 18.46 -17.39
CA GLY A 63 -3.16 19.64 -16.54
C GLY A 63 -4.45 20.16 -15.90
N GLU A 64 -5.59 19.52 -16.14
CA GLU A 64 -6.90 19.89 -15.61
C GLU A 64 -7.71 18.65 -15.21
N TRP A 65 -8.50 18.79 -14.14
CA TRP A 65 -9.44 17.76 -13.71
C TRP A 65 -10.75 17.89 -14.48
N LYS A 66 -11.05 16.92 -15.36
CA LYS A 66 -12.27 16.90 -16.18
C LYS A 66 -13.44 16.12 -15.57
N PHE A 67 -13.20 15.41 -14.48
CA PHE A 67 -14.23 14.59 -13.84
C PHE A 67 -14.96 15.35 -12.74
N ASP A 68 -15.98 14.74 -12.15
CA ASP A 68 -16.68 15.35 -11.03
C ASP A 68 -15.83 15.38 -9.74
N ARG A 69 -16.20 16.24 -8.80
CA ARG A 69 -15.57 16.35 -7.48
C ARG A 69 -15.66 15.05 -6.70
N PHE A 70 -16.74 14.29 -6.87
CA PHE A 70 -16.87 12.97 -6.23
C PHE A 70 -15.75 12.02 -6.68
N ALA A 71 -15.45 11.97 -7.98
CA ALA A 71 -14.36 11.15 -8.51
C ALA A 71 -12.99 11.59 -7.97
N CYS A 72 -12.77 12.89 -7.79
CA CYS A 72 -11.54 13.42 -7.21
C CYS A 72 -11.34 12.93 -5.76
N ARG A 73 -12.39 13.03 -4.94
CA ARG A 73 -12.39 12.57 -3.55
C ARG A 73 -12.22 11.06 -3.46
N LEU A 74 -12.92 10.31 -4.33
CA LEU A 74 -12.85 8.86 -4.38
C LEU A 74 -11.44 8.37 -4.78
N ALA A 75 -10.85 8.91 -5.85
CA ALA A 75 -9.49 8.58 -6.26
C ALA A 75 -8.42 8.97 -5.21
N SER A 76 -8.73 9.98 -4.40
CA SER A 76 -7.90 10.36 -3.25
C SER A 76 -8.09 9.41 -2.07
N ALA A 77 -9.31 8.96 -1.79
CA ALA A 77 -9.56 8.00 -0.72
C ALA A 77 -8.96 6.62 -1.02
N ILE A 78 -9.08 6.16 -2.28
CA ILE A 78 -8.62 4.82 -2.70
C ILE A 78 -7.12 4.63 -2.42
N ILE A 79 -6.26 5.61 -2.70
CA ILE A 79 -4.81 5.43 -2.49
C ILE A 79 -4.43 5.27 -1.01
N TYR A 80 -5.07 6.01 -0.10
CA TYR A 80 -4.81 5.86 1.33
C TYR A 80 -5.42 4.58 1.88
N LEU A 81 -6.65 4.25 1.46
CA LEU A 81 -7.29 3.00 1.85
C LEU A 81 -6.44 1.81 1.39
N HIS A 82 -5.97 1.84 0.14
CA HIS A 82 -5.07 0.83 -0.42
C HIS A 82 -3.77 0.72 0.37
N MET A 83 -3.07 1.83 0.62
CA MET A 83 -1.81 1.84 1.35
C MET A 83 -1.93 1.22 2.75
N TYR A 84 -2.91 1.66 3.55
CA TYR A 84 -3.08 1.19 4.93
C TYR A 84 -3.66 -0.22 5.00
N ALA A 85 -4.61 -0.59 4.12
CA ALA A 85 -5.15 -1.94 4.10
C ALA A 85 -4.09 -2.95 3.62
N THR A 86 -3.33 -2.63 2.57
CA THR A 86 -2.21 -3.45 2.09
C THR A 86 -1.17 -3.64 3.18
N PHE A 87 -0.78 -2.58 3.90
CA PHE A 87 0.13 -2.69 5.04
C PHE A 87 -0.41 -3.64 6.12
N ALA A 88 -1.68 -3.52 6.49
CA ALA A 88 -2.30 -4.43 7.47
C ALA A 88 -2.25 -5.90 7.00
N PHE A 89 -2.56 -6.16 5.73
CA PHE A 89 -2.48 -7.51 5.17
C PHE A 89 -1.03 -8.05 5.13
N TYR A 90 -0.04 -7.22 4.79
CA TYR A 90 1.37 -7.61 4.85
C TYR A 90 1.78 -7.99 6.27
N VAL A 91 1.46 -7.16 7.26
CA VAL A 91 1.73 -7.45 8.68
C VAL A 91 1.10 -8.79 9.07
N ALA A 92 -0.17 -9.02 8.72
CA ALA A 92 -0.85 -10.27 9.02
C ALA A 92 -0.19 -11.49 8.35
N ILE A 93 0.22 -11.39 7.08
CA ILE A 93 0.94 -12.45 6.36
C ILE A 93 2.28 -12.75 7.04
N ILE A 94 3.05 -11.72 7.39
CA ILE A 94 4.38 -11.85 8.02
C ILE A 94 4.24 -12.50 9.39
N VAL A 95 3.29 -12.05 10.22
CA VAL A 95 3.04 -12.59 11.57
C VAL A 95 2.55 -14.03 11.51
N ALA A 96 1.62 -14.34 10.60
CA ALA A 96 1.11 -15.71 10.41
C ALA A 96 2.24 -16.68 10.05
N ARG A 97 3.20 -16.25 9.20
CA ARG A 97 4.37 -17.05 8.84
C ARG A 97 5.39 -17.16 9.97
N LEU A 98 5.65 -16.08 10.67
CA LEU A 98 6.64 -16.02 11.74
C LEU A 98 6.28 -16.95 12.91
N LEU A 99 5.01 -16.92 13.32
CA LEU A 99 4.54 -17.66 14.49
C LEU A 99 4.10 -19.08 14.17
N HIS A 100 4.20 -19.51 12.90
CA HIS A 100 3.62 -20.77 12.40
C HIS A 100 2.16 -20.96 12.88
N LEU A 101 1.45 -19.85 13.07
CA LEU A 101 0.11 -19.87 13.61
C LEU A 101 -0.79 -20.53 12.58
N GLU A 102 -1.33 -21.69 12.93
CA GLU A 102 -2.55 -22.18 12.31
C GLU A 102 -3.71 -21.29 12.75
N LEU A 103 -3.73 -20.05 12.22
CA LEU A 103 -4.83 -19.13 12.43
C LEU A 103 -6.09 -19.86 12.01
N ARG A 104 -7.00 -20.09 12.97
CA ARG A 104 -8.27 -20.73 12.68
C ARG A 104 -8.91 -19.96 11.53
N LYS A 105 -9.36 -20.67 10.48
CA LYS A 105 -9.97 -20.05 9.29
C LYS A 105 -11.02 -19.00 9.65
N CYS A 106 -11.80 -19.26 10.71
CA CYS A 106 -12.80 -18.34 11.25
C CYS A 106 -12.20 -17.01 11.76
N CYS A 107 -11.12 -17.04 12.54
CA CYS A 107 -10.45 -15.83 13.04
C CYS A 107 -9.86 -14.99 11.91
N THR A 108 -9.26 -15.64 10.90
CA THR A 108 -8.73 -14.94 9.72
C THR A 108 -9.86 -14.29 8.93
N THR A 109 -10.93 -15.04 8.64
CA THR A 109 -12.11 -14.50 7.94
C THR A 109 -12.73 -13.32 8.70
N ALA A 110 -12.85 -13.43 10.02
CA ALA A 110 -13.37 -12.34 10.85
C ALA A 110 -12.47 -11.09 10.78
N TRP A 111 -11.14 -11.28 10.87
CA TRP A 111 -10.18 -10.18 10.76
C TRP A 111 -10.19 -9.53 9.37
N VAL A 112 -10.18 -10.32 8.30
CA VAL A 112 -10.32 -9.83 6.91
C VAL A 112 -11.61 -9.03 6.77
N GLY A 113 -12.74 -9.57 7.26
CA GLY A 113 -14.02 -8.89 7.28
C GLY A 113 -13.98 -7.57 8.05
N ALA A 114 -13.31 -7.54 9.21
CA ALA A 114 -13.14 -6.33 10.01
C ALA A 114 -12.32 -5.25 9.27
N VAL A 115 -11.21 -5.63 8.61
CA VAL A 115 -10.40 -4.69 7.80
C VAL A 115 -11.26 -4.10 6.68
N TRP A 116 -12.04 -4.91 5.98
CA TRP A 116 -12.94 -4.44 4.93
C TRP A 116 -14.05 -3.52 5.48
N LEU A 117 -14.68 -3.91 6.59
CA LEU A 117 -15.74 -3.11 7.23
C LEU A 117 -15.21 -1.76 7.71
N VAL A 118 -14.09 -1.74 8.41
CA VAL A 118 -13.46 -0.49 8.88
C VAL A 118 -13.03 0.37 7.70
N GLY A 119 -12.44 -0.23 6.67
CA GLY A 119 -12.05 0.47 5.44
C GLY A 119 -13.25 1.12 4.72
N ALA A 120 -14.32 0.36 4.51
CA ALA A 120 -15.48 0.79 3.75
C ALA A 120 -16.42 1.71 4.54
N LEU A 121 -16.66 1.44 5.83
CA LEU A 121 -17.68 2.14 6.64
C LEU A 121 -17.13 3.25 7.51
N VAL A 122 -15.83 3.25 7.82
CA VAL A 122 -15.22 4.26 8.70
C VAL A 122 -14.24 5.12 7.91
N ILE A 123 -13.23 4.51 7.29
CA ILE A 123 -12.15 5.26 6.65
C ILE A 123 -12.66 5.97 5.38
N THR A 124 -13.40 5.27 4.52
CA THR A 124 -13.90 5.85 3.26
C THR A 124 -14.84 7.05 3.49
N PRO A 125 -15.87 6.97 4.35
CA PRO A 125 -16.76 8.11 4.58
C PRO A 125 -16.06 9.29 5.25
N VAL A 126 -15.13 9.03 6.18
CA VAL A 126 -14.32 10.09 6.82
C VAL A 126 -13.48 10.82 5.77
N LEU A 127 -12.80 10.09 4.88
CA LEU A 127 -12.00 10.71 3.82
C LEU A 127 -12.88 11.47 2.81
N LEU A 128 -14.05 10.95 2.45
CA LEU A 128 -14.98 11.61 1.51
C LEU A 128 -15.64 12.87 2.11
N SER A 129 -15.91 12.86 3.41
CA SER A 129 -16.46 14.01 4.14
C SER A 129 -15.43 15.11 4.31
N TYR A 130 -14.16 14.72 4.44
CA TYR A 130 -13.10 15.64 4.76
C TYR A 130 -12.49 16.27 3.52
N TYR A 131 -12.28 15.50 2.43
CA TYR A 131 -11.67 16.01 1.22
C TYR A 131 -12.60 16.95 0.43
N GLY A 132 -12.19 18.20 0.22
CA GLY A 132 -12.78 19.15 -0.73
C GLY A 132 -14.15 19.70 -0.32
N THR A 133 -14.44 19.76 0.98
CA THR A 133 -15.70 20.30 1.54
C THR A 133 -15.53 21.70 2.13
N SER A 134 -14.30 22.11 2.46
CA SER A 134 -14.09 23.29 3.29
C SER A 134 -14.10 24.65 2.55
N LYS A 135 -13.68 24.75 1.27
CA LYS A 135 -13.47 26.04 0.57
C LYS A 135 -13.64 25.99 -0.97
N PRO A 136 -13.81 27.14 -1.67
CA PRO A 136 -13.98 27.19 -3.13
C PRO A 136 -12.66 26.84 -3.85
N TYR A 137 -12.46 25.55 -4.12
CA TYR A 137 -11.44 25.08 -5.06
C TYR A 137 -11.91 25.33 -6.49
N LYS A 138 -10.98 25.68 -7.39
CA LYS A 138 -11.28 25.74 -8.82
C LYS A 138 -11.75 24.36 -9.28
N PRO A 139 -12.81 24.26 -10.10
CA PRO A 139 -13.32 22.96 -10.58
C PRO A 139 -12.26 22.14 -11.32
N SER A 140 -11.25 22.80 -11.89
CA SER A 140 -10.16 22.22 -12.68
C SER A 140 -9.00 21.66 -11.85
N GLU A 141 -8.97 21.85 -10.53
CA GLU A 141 -7.87 21.42 -9.66
C GLU A 141 -8.32 20.30 -8.70
N CYS A 142 -7.57 19.19 -8.68
CA CYS A 142 -7.78 18.05 -7.79
C CYS A 142 -6.45 17.69 -7.09
N PHE A 143 -6.51 16.95 -5.97
CA PHE A 143 -5.35 16.51 -5.17
C PHE A 143 -4.62 17.58 -4.34
N GLN A 144 -5.10 18.83 -4.34
CA GLN A 144 -4.52 19.91 -3.53
C GLN A 144 -5.18 20.08 -2.16
N PHE A 145 -5.19 19.03 -1.33
CA PHE A 145 -5.91 19.00 -0.04
C PHE A 145 -5.14 19.61 1.14
N HIS A 146 -4.15 20.46 0.87
CA HIS A 146 -3.18 20.96 1.87
C HIS A 146 -3.78 21.67 3.07
N ARG A 147 -4.86 22.42 2.85
CA ARG A 147 -5.49 23.22 3.91
C ARG A 147 -6.36 22.37 4.85
N GLU A 148 -6.89 21.27 4.33
CA GLU A 148 -7.63 20.31 5.13
C GLU A 148 -6.66 19.42 5.91
N LEU A 149 -5.48 19.11 5.35
CA LEU A 149 -4.43 18.37 6.07
C LEU A 149 -3.90 19.09 7.33
N GLN A 150 -4.24 20.38 7.51
CA GLN A 150 -3.73 21.24 8.57
C GLN A 150 -4.60 21.25 9.84
N GLU A 151 -5.79 20.65 9.83
CA GLU A 151 -6.53 20.55 11.10
C GLU A 151 -5.77 19.64 12.08
N ALA A 152 -5.72 20.07 13.34
CA ALA A 152 -4.97 19.40 14.40
C ALA A 152 -5.30 17.90 14.50
N ARG A 153 -6.56 17.52 14.27
CA ARG A 153 -7.00 16.11 14.29
C ARG A 153 -6.36 15.28 13.17
N MET A 154 -6.29 15.83 11.95
CA MET A 154 -5.67 15.14 10.82
C MET A 154 -4.15 15.11 10.94
N VAL A 155 -3.52 16.18 11.39
CA VAL A 155 -2.09 16.20 11.69
C VAL A 155 -1.74 15.10 12.70
N MET A 156 -2.48 15.04 13.81
CA MET A 156 -2.31 14.01 14.83
C MET A 156 -2.52 12.60 14.26
N ALA A 157 -3.58 12.37 13.48
CA ALA A 157 -3.84 11.09 12.85
C ALA A 157 -2.71 10.66 11.88
N ASN A 158 -2.21 11.58 11.05
CA ASN A 158 -1.09 11.28 10.14
C ASN A 158 0.19 10.93 10.92
N TYR A 159 0.50 11.64 12.01
CA TYR A 159 1.64 11.32 12.88
C TYR A 159 1.49 9.96 13.57
N CYS A 160 0.31 9.67 14.14
CA CYS A 160 0.04 8.38 14.76
C CYS A 160 0.17 7.23 13.76
N LEU A 161 -0.44 7.36 12.56
CA LEU A 161 -0.37 6.35 11.50
C LEU A 161 1.06 6.14 11.02
N THR A 162 1.81 7.23 10.83
CA THR A 162 3.23 7.17 10.47
C THR A 162 4.07 6.47 11.55
N GLY A 163 3.86 6.83 12.81
CA GLY A 163 4.54 6.20 13.93
C GLY A 163 4.26 4.70 14.02
N ILE A 164 2.99 4.31 13.89
CA ILE A 164 2.58 2.89 13.88
C ILE A 164 3.26 2.16 12.72
N LEU A 165 3.22 2.71 11.50
CA LEU A 165 3.83 2.07 10.34
C LEU A 165 5.34 1.89 10.53
N VAL A 166 6.03 2.95 10.98
CA VAL A 166 7.49 2.92 11.18
C VAL A 166 7.89 1.90 12.24
N VAL A 167 7.24 1.94 13.41
CA VAL A 167 7.54 1.03 14.53
C VAL A 167 7.25 -0.41 14.13
N MET A 168 6.08 -0.69 13.54
CA MET A 168 5.72 -2.04 13.13
C MET A 168 6.65 -2.59 12.05
N SER A 169 6.99 -1.79 11.03
CA SER A 169 7.97 -2.19 10.02
C SER A 169 9.35 -2.47 10.61
N ALA A 170 9.83 -1.62 11.53
CA ALA A 170 11.13 -1.83 12.18
C ALA A 170 11.15 -3.12 13.02
N VAL A 171 10.14 -3.33 13.87
CA VAL A 171 10.00 -4.53 14.70
C VAL A 171 9.94 -5.79 13.84
N LEU A 172 9.08 -5.81 12.80
CA LEU A 172 8.96 -6.96 11.91
C LEU A 172 10.25 -7.24 11.15
N THR A 173 10.98 -6.20 10.72
CA THR A 173 12.27 -6.34 10.03
C THR A 173 13.30 -6.99 10.93
N VAL A 174 13.45 -6.50 12.17
CA VAL A 174 14.42 -7.04 13.14
C VAL A 174 14.11 -8.51 13.45
N ILE A 175 12.84 -8.83 13.71
CA ILE A 175 12.45 -10.20 14.01
C ILE A 175 12.68 -11.13 12.81
N GLN A 176 12.27 -10.72 11.61
CA GLN A 176 12.45 -11.52 10.40
C GLN A 176 13.93 -11.74 10.05
N LEU A 177 14.77 -10.72 10.15
CA LEU A 177 16.22 -10.87 9.96
C LEU A 177 16.83 -11.84 10.96
N THR A 178 16.40 -11.78 12.23
CA THR A 178 16.86 -12.71 13.27
C THR A 178 16.46 -14.15 12.96
N VAL A 179 15.23 -14.38 12.50
CA VAL A 179 14.75 -15.71 12.12
C VAL A 179 15.48 -16.23 10.88
N ILE A 180 15.61 -15.40 9.84
CA ILE A 180 16.35 -15.77 8.61
C ILE A 180 17.78 -16.13 8.95
N TYR A 181 18.45 -15.34 9.78
CA TYR A 181 19.82 -15.63 10.23
C TYR A 181 19.90 -16.98 10.95
N ARG A 182 19.01 -17.25 11.91
CA ARG A 182 18.99 -18.54 12.65
C ARG A 182 18.74 -19.72 11.72
N VAL A 183 17.80 -19.59 10.78
CA VAL A 183 17.47 -20.62 9.80
C VAL A 183 18.64 -20.84 8.83
N ALA A 184 19.27 -19.76 8.35
CA ALA A 184 20.43 -19.83 7.47
C ALA A 184 21.62 -20.53 8.12
N VAL A 185 21.90 -20.24 9.39
CA VAL A 185 22.96 -20.91 10.17
C VAL A 185 22.64 -22.40 10.38
N LYS A 186 21.38 -22.72 10.72
CA LYS A 186 20.94 -24.11 10.98
C LYS A 186 21.03 -25.00 9.74
N TYR A 187 20.74 -24.46 8.56
CA TYR A 187 20.67 -25.21 7.30
C TYR A 187 21.87 -24.98 6.38
N TRP A 188 22.95 -24.39 6.90
CA TRP A 188 24.20 -24.23 6.16
C TRP A 188 24.83 -25.61 5.85
N PRO A 189 25.28 -25.91 4.61
CA PRO A 189 25.33 -25.05 3.43
C PRO A 189 24.13 -25.17 2.46
N ASP A 190 23.23 -26.14 2.64
CA ASP A 190 22.13 -26.41 1.69
C ASP A 190 20.85 -25.58 1.99
N ILE A 191 21.02 -24.28 2.19
CA ILE A 191 19.97 -23.38 2.71
C ILE A 191 18.74 -23.34 1.79
N ASN A 192 18.96 -23.34 0.47
CA ASN A 192 17.90 -23.15 -0.54
C ASN A 192 17.02 -24.38 -0.75
N SER A 193 17.46 -25.58 -0.33
CA SER A 193 16.64 -26.79 -0.44
C SER A 193 15.54 -26.85 0.63
N HIS A 194 15.69 -26.08 1.71
CA HIS A 194 14.78 -26.12 2.84
C HIS A 194 13.55 -25.20 2.67
N VAL A 195 12.37 -25.82 2.75
CA VAL A 195 11.05 -25.16 2.63
C VAL A 195 10.86 -24.03 3.65
N GLU A 196 11.41 -24.17 4.86
CA GLU A 196 11.35 -23.16 5.92
C GLU A 196 12.07 -21.87 5.53
N PHE A 197 13.28 -21.97 4.97
CA PHE A 197 14.04 -20.80 4.52
C PHE A 197 13.30 -20.08 3.38
N ARG A 198 12.83 -20.84 2.38
CA ARG A 198 12.05 -20.28 1.26
C ARG A 198 10.77 -19.58 1.73
N ALA A 199 10.13 -20.09 2.78
CA ALA A 199 8.95 -19.47 3.37
C ALA A 199 9.27 -18.14 4.07
N GLN A 200 10.39 -18.06 4.81
CA GLN A 200 10.82 -16.82 5.47
C GLN A 200 11.37 -15.78 4.48
N ALA A 201 12.10 -16.21 3.44
CA ALA A 201 12.53 -15.33 2.35
C ALA A 201 11.34 -14.67 1.62
N LYS A 202 10.26 -15.43 1.39
CA LYS A 202 9.00 -14.90 0.85
C LYS A 202 8.29 -13.93 1.80
N SER A 203 8.43 -14.11 3.12
CA SER A 203 7.92 -13.17 4.12
C SER A 203 8.70 -11.85 4.08
N PHE A 204 10.03 -11.94 3.99
CA PHE A 204 10.93 -10.79 3.91
C PHE A 204 10.67 -9.93 2.67
N PHE A 205 10.28 -10.55 1.55
CA PHE A 205 9.89 -9.83 0.34
C PHE A 205 8.80 -8.77 0.61
N PHE A 206 7.75 -9.09 1.37
CA PHE A 206 6.69 -8.12 1.70
C PHE A 206 7.18 -6.98 2.61
N ILE A 207 8.17 -7.25 3.47
CA ILE A 207 8.84 -6.21 4.26
C ILE A 207 9.61 -5.28 3.33
N LEU A 208 10.39 -5.82 2.40
CA LEU A 208 11.13 -5.02 1.43
C LEU A 208 10.20 -4.13 0.60
N VAL A 209 9.08 -4.67 0.12
CA VAL A 209 8.07 -3.88 -0.60
C VAL A 209 7.54 -2.74 0.27
N THR A 210 7.25 -2.99 1.54
CA THR A 210 6.81 -1.95 2.50
C THR A 210 7.86 -0.85 2.68
N LEU A 211 9.12 -1.23 2.87
CA LEU A 211 10.23 -0.29 3.08
C LEU A 211 10.53 0.54 1.84
N VAL A 212 10.40 -0.03 0.64
CA VAL A 212 10.69 0.68 -0.61
C VAL A 212 9.51 1.55 -1.06
N CYS A 213 8.29 1.03 -0.94
CA CYS A 213 7.11 1.70 -1.50
C CYS A 213 6.43 2.65 -0.51
N PHE A 214 6.35 2.31 0.78
CA PHE A 214 5.53 3.08 1.75
C PHE A 214 6.34 4.01 2.63
N MET A 215 7.52 3.58 3.11
CA MET A 215 8.35 4.40 4.01
C MET A 215 8.73 5.76 3.44
N PRO A 216 9.19 5.89 2.17
CA PRO A 216 9.61 7.19 1.65
C PRO A 216 8.49 8.23 1.71
N HIS A 217 7.26 7.81 1.42
CA HIS A 217 6.10 8.70 1.54
C HIS A 217 5.86 9.14 2.98
N HIS A 218 5.89 8.24 3.95
CA HIS A 218 5.57 8.58 5.35
C HIS A 218 6.64 9.47 5.98
N VAL A 219 7.91 9.20 5.70
CA VAL A 219 9.03 10.04 6.15
C VAL A 219 8.91 11.43 5.54
N PHE A 220 8.69 11.51 4.22
CA PHE A 220 8.54 12.79 3.54
C PHE A 220 7.28 13.54 3.97
N ARG A 221 6.19 12.83 4.29
CA ARG A 221 4.93 13.43 4.75
C ARG A 221 5.07 14.14 6.08
N VAL A 222 5.84 13.56 7.01
CA VAL A 222 6.20 14.23 8.27
C VAL A 222 6.93 15.55 8.01
N TYR A 223 7.93 15.50 7.12
CA TYR A 223 8.67 16.69 6.71
C TYR A 223 7.77 17.73 6.01
N TYR A 224 6.87 17.28 5.14
CA TYR A 224 5.93 18.10 4.41
C TYR A 224 4.98 18.85 5.34
N ILE A 225 4.38 18.15 6.33
CA ILE A 225 3.46 18.75 7.31
C ILE A 225 4.16 19.81 8.17
N GLN A 226 5.45 19.66 8.47
CA GLN A 226 6.21 20.65 9.25
C GLN A 226 6.60 21.88 8.43
N ASN A 227 6.91 21.69 7.14
CA ASN A 227 7.51 22.73 6.29
C ASN A 227 6.55 23.31 5.25
N TYR A 228 5.26 22.97 5.28
CA TYR A 228 4.30 23.41 4.27
C TYR A 228 4.20 24.94 4.14
N ASN A 229 4.35 25.69 5.25
CA ASN A 229 4.30 27.16 5.26
C ASN A 229 5.42 27.80 4.41
N LEU A 230 6.49 27.05 4.15
CA LEU A 230 7.65 27.50 3.38
C LEU A 230 7.53 27.15 1.88
N ASP A 231 6.49 26.39 1.47
CA ASP A 231 6.29 25.91 0.10
C ASP A 231 5.70 26.99 -0.83
N LYS A 232 6.43 28.10 -1.01
CA LYS A 232 6.01 29.20 -1.89
C LYS A 232 5.96 28.81 -3.37
N ASP A 233 6.80 27.85 -3.77
CA ASP A 233 6.96 27.41 -5.17
C ASP A 233 6.17 26.12 -5.50
N GLN A 234 5.38 25.59 -4.55
CA GLN A 234 4.62 24.33 -4.73
C GLN A 234 5.50 23.11 -5.07
N LYS A 235 6.81 23.19 -4.80
CA LYS A 235 7.80 22.12 -5.02
C LYS A 235 7.64 21.01 -3.98
N LEU A 236 7.38 21.36 -2.73
CA LEU A 236 7.19 20.39 -1.65
C LEU A 236 5.94 19.54 -1.91
N LEU A 237 4.87 20.17 -2.42
CA LEU A 237 3.71 19.45 -2.92
C LEU A 237 4.08 18.44 -4.02
N LEU A 238 4.80 18.87 -5.06
CA LEU A 238 5.16 17.98 -6.16
C LEU A 238 5.95 16.76 -5.66
N TYR A 239 6.89 16.95 -4.73
CA TYR A 239 7.61 15.84 -4.11
C TYR A 239 6.69 14.92 -3.30
N ASN A 240 5.75 15.47 -2.53
CA ASN A 240 4.78 14.67 -1.80
C ASN A 240 3.95 13.78 -2.74
N GLU A 241 3.48 14.33 -3.88
CA GLU A 241 2.77 13.55 -4.89
C GLU A 241 3.67 12.50 -5.55
N VAL A 242 4.96 12.79 -5.77
CA VAL A 242 5.92 11.80 -6.31
C VAL A 242 6.11 10.63 -5.35
N PHE A 243 6.30 10.91 -4.05
CA PHE A 243 6.38 9.84 -3.06
C PHE A 243 5.05 9.10 -2.89
N LEU A 244 3.92 9.79 -3.00
CA LEU A 244 2.62 9.16 -3.01
C LEU A 244 2.46 8.24 -4.23
N ALA A 245 2.91 8.64 -5.41
CA ALA A 245 2.95 7.81 -6.61
C ALA A 245 3.90 6.61 -6.46
N LEU A 246 5.01 6.76 -5.73
CA LEU A 246 5.89 5.64 -5.42
C LEU A 246 5.17 4.53 -4.64
N THR A 247 4.19 4.86 -3.79
CA THR A 247 3.42 3.84 -3.06
C THR A 247 2.64 2.91 -4.00
N THR A 248 2.28 3.38 -5.20
CA THR A 248 1.51 2.60 -6.18
C THR A 248 2.35 1.53 -6.85
N MET A 249 3.68 1.66 -6.80
CA MET A 249 4.62 0.63 -7.27
C MET A 249 4.50 -0.66 -6.46
N CYS A 250 3.89 -0.63 -5.26
CA CYS A 250 3.62 -1.87 -4.53
C CYS A 250 2.68 -2.81 -5.30
N CYS A 251 1.91 -2.34 -6.28
CA CYS A 251 1.10 -3.22 -7.15
C CYS A 251 1.95 -4.16 -8.03
N LEU A 252 3.27 -3.94 -8.13
CA LEU A 252 4.19 -4.86 -8.79
C LEU A 252 4.56 -6.07 -7.92
N ASP A 253 4.18 -6.05 -6.63
CA ASP A 253 4.51 -7.11 -5.68
C ASP A 253 4.00 -8.48 -6.13
N MET A 254 2.81 -8.55 -6.73
CA MET A 254 2.22 -9.79 -7.25
C MET A 254 3.04 -10.37 -8.39
N LEU A 255 3.58 -9.55 -9.31
CA LEU A 255 4.48 -10.01 -10.36
C LEU A 255 5.77 -10.57 -9.77
N CYS A 256 6.40 -9.81 -8.88
CA CYS A 256 7.65 -10.20 -8.23
C CYS A 256 7.47 -11.47 -7.37
N PHE A 257 6.33 -11.60 -6.69
CA PHE A 257 5.99 -12.78 -5.88
C PHE A 257 5.84 -14.03 -6.76
N ILE A 258 5.19 -13.90 -7.93
CA ILE A 258 5.08 -14.99 -8.90
C ILE A 258 6.45 -15.39 -9.46
N ALA A 259 7.27 -14.41 -9.86
CA ALA A 259 8.61 -14.66 -10.39
C ALA A 259 9.52 -15.36 -9.35
N GLY A 260 9.36 -15.03 -8.06
CA GLY A 260 10.04 -15.71 -6.96
C GLY A 260 9.47 -17.09 -6.58
N ILE A 261 8.33 -17.51 -7.16
CA ILE A 261 7.78 -18.87 -7.02
C ILE A 261 8.30 -19.81 -8.12
N SER A 262 8.63 -19.27 -9.31
CA SER A 262 9.10 -20.07 -10.45
C SER A 262 10.55 -20.58 -10.34
N HIS A 263 11.29 -20.17 -9.31
CA HIS A 263 12.59 -20.73 -8.90
C HIS A 263 12.47 -21.32 -7.50
#